data_AF-A0A521K5B7-F1
#
_entry.id   AF-A0A521K5B7-F1
#
_cell.length_a   1.000
_cell.length_b   1.000
_cell.length_c   1.000
_cell.angle_alpha   90.00
_cell.angle_beta   90.00
_cell.angle_gamma   90.00
#
_symmetry.space_group_name_H-M   'P 1'
#
loop_
_entity.id
_entity.type
_entity.pdbx_description
1 polymer ?
#
loop_
_entity_poly.entity_id
_entity_poly.type
_entity_poly.pdbx_seq_one_letter_code
_entity_poly.pdbx_strand_id
1 'polypeptide(L)'
;MGAIIMDGAVIGEDCVVGAGALVTEGTIVPPKSLILGSPAKVKRSVTKEELEWIRESAENYIRYAKTYLGEPLKSKPGFQP
;
A
#
# COMPACT_ATOMS: atom_id res chain seq x y z
N MET A 1 -2.20 -1.45 10.23
CA MET A 1 -2.48 -2.72 9.51
C MET A 1 -1.28 -3.65 9.71
N GLY A 2 -1.49 -4.96 9.90
CA GLY A 2 -0.43 -5.94 10.20
C GLY A 2 -0.29 -7.01 9.12
N ALA A 3 0.23 -6.64 7.95
CA ALA A 3 0.65 -7.62 6.95
C ALA A 3 2.06 -8.13 7.30
N ILE A 4 2.34 -9.39 6.98
CA ILE A 4 3.61 -10.06 7.22
C ILE A 4 4.14 -10.55 5.88
N ILE A 5 5.39 -10.20 5.56
CA ILE A 5 6.09 -10.60 4.34
C ILE A 5 7.32 -11.41 4.75
N MET A 6 7.39 -12.65 4.29
CA MET A 6 8.49 -13.57 4.57
C MET A 6 9.66 -13.39 3.59
N ASP A 7 10.79 -14.00 3.92
CA ASP A 7 12.05 -13.87 3.18
C ASP A 7 11.93 -14.28 1.70
N GLY A 8 12.69 -13.61 0.84
CA GLY A 8 12.74 -13.89 -0.60
C GLY A 8 11.45 -13.60 -1.37
N ALA A 9 10.39 -13.09 -0.73
CA ALA A 9 9.19 -12.65 -1.43
C ALA A 9 9.47 -11.38 -2.26
N VAL A 10 8.94 -11.33 -3.48
CA VAL A 10 9.04 -10.18 -4.39
C VAL A 10 7.65 -9.65 -4.67
N ILE A 11 7.39 -8.42 -4.24
CA ILE A 11 6.15 -7.72 -4.50
C ILE A 11 6.35 -6.81 -5.71
N GLY A 12 5.61 -7.06 -6.79
CA GLY A 12 5.67 -6.25 -8.01
C GLY A 12 5.27 -4.80 -7.77
N GLU A 13 5.65 -3.92 -8.71
CA GLU A 13 5.29 -2.50 -8.67
C GLU A 13 3.76 -2.32 -8.56
N ASP A 14 3.33 -1.25 -7.90
CA ASP A 14 1.91 -0.88 -7.79
C ASP A 14 1.00 -1.99 -7.18
N CYS A 15 1.58 -2.95 -6.44
CA CYS A 15 0.83 -3.96 -5.71
C CYS A 15 0.21 -3.41 -4.41
N VAL A 16 -0.92 -4.01 -4.01
CA VAL A 16 -1.62 -3.70 -2.76
C VAL A 16 -1.70 -4.94 -1.91
N VAL A 17 -1.05 -4.90 -0.74
CA VAL A 17 -1.11 -5.97 0.26
C VAL A 17 -2.18 -5.62 1.28
N GLY A 18 -3.22 -6.44 1.38
CA GLY A 18 -4.32 -6.20 2.31
C GLY A 18 -3.94 -6.38 3.78
N ALA A 19 -4.79 -5.84 4.64
CA ALA A 19 -4.65 -6.02 6.08
C ALA A 19 -4.62 -7.51 6.48
N GLY A 20 -3.70 -7.88 7.37
CA GLY A 20 -3.59 -9.24 7.89
C GLY A 20 -3.08 -10.26 6.86
N ALA A 21 -2.57 -9.81 5.71
CA ALA A 21 -2.02 -10.72 4.73
C ALA A 21 -0.71 -11.35 5.21
N LEU A 22 -0.52 -12.65 4.95
CA LEU A 22 0.74 -13.37 5.18
C LEU A 22 1.31 -13.83 3.84
N VAL A 23 2.28 -13.08 3.32
CA VAL A 23 3.02 -13.43 2.09
C VAL A 23 4.11 -14.42 2.47
N THR A 24 4.03 -15.64 1.95
CA THR A 24 4.94 -16.74 2.28
C THR A 24 6.29 -16.60 1.57
N GLU A 25 7.29 -17.33 2.06
CA GLU A 25 8.67 -17.30 1.56
C GLU A 25 8.72 -17.54 0.04
N GLY A 26 9.58 -16.78 -0.66
CA GLY A 26 9.79 -16.93 -2.11
C GLY A 26 8.60 -16.57 -3.00
N THR A 27 7.51 -16.01 -2.45
CA THR A 27 6.33 -15.64 -3.24
C THR A 27 6.67 -14.51 -4.20
N ILE A 28 6.47 -14.72 -5.51
CA ILE A 28 6.62 -13.69 -6.54
C ILE A 28 5.24 -13.22 -6.97
N VAL A 29 4.95 -11.94 -6.72
CA VAL A 29 3.68 -11.33 -7.09
C VAL A 29 3.86 -10.44 -8.34
N PRO A 30 3.05 -10.63 -9.40
CA PRO A 30 3.13 -9.77 -10.57
C PRO A 30 2.68 -8.33 -10.25
N PRO A 31 3.22 -7.32 -10.95
CA PRO A 31 2.81 -5.92 -10.83
C PRO A 31 1.29 -5.70 -10.81
N LYS A 32 0.86 -4.63 -10.13
CA LYS A 32 -0.54 -4.17 -10.11
C LYS A 32 -1.51 -5.23 -9.60
N SER A 33 -1.10 -6.01 -8.60
CA SER A 33 -1.91 -7.07 -7.99
C SER A 33 -2.42 -6.69 -6.59
N LEU A 34 -3.70 -6.99 -6.33
CA LEU A 34 -4.28 -6.99 -4.99
C LEU A 34 -4.09 -8.36 -4.34
N ILE A 35 -3.39 -8.39 -3.20
CA ILE A 35 -2.94 -9.59 -2.50
C ILE A 35 -3.60 -9.65 -1.13
N LEU A 36 -4.32 -10.72 -0.82
CA LEU A 36 -5.12 -10.84 0.41
C LEU A 36 -4.97 -12.22 1.07
N GLY A 37 -5.16 -12.26 2.39
CA GLY A 37 -5.33 -13.49 3.17
C GLY A 37 -4.06 -14.04 3.81
N SER A 38 -4.21 -15.11 4.58
CA SER A 38 -3.12 -15.83 5.24
C SER A 38 -3.34 -17.34 5.05
N PRO A 39 -2.62 -18.01 4.12
CA PRO A 39 -1.57 -17.47 3.24
C PRO A 39 -2.13 -16.56 2.13
N ALA A 40 -1.36 -15.55 1.75
CA ALA A 40 -1.80 -14.51 0.86
C ALA A 40 -1.80 -14.96 -0.61
N LYS A 41 -2.84 -14.58 -1.36
CA LYS A 41 -2.99 -14.92 -2.79
C LYS A 41 -3.38 -13.69 -3.59
N VAL A 42 -2.97 -13.66 -4.87
CA VAL A 42 -3.45 -12.65 -5.83
C VAL A 42 -4.94 -12.87 -6.04
N LYS A 43 -5.74 -11.84 -5.76
CA LYS A 43 -7.20 -11.88 -5.92
C LYS A 43 -7.63 -11.33 -7.27
N ARG A 44 -7.05 -10.21 -7.68
CA ARG A 44 -7.33 -9.47 -8.92
C ARG A 44 -6.25 -8.42 -9.17
N SER A 45 -6.29 -7.78 -10.34
CA SER A 45 -5.54 -6.54 -10.56
C SER A 45 -6.09 -5.39 -9.72
N VAL A 46 -5.22 -4.47 -9.35
CA VAL A 46 -5.56 -3.21 -8.69
C VAL A 46 -6.29 -2.30 -9.67
N THR A 47 -7.36 -1.64 -9.23
CA THR A 47 -8.10 -0.72 -10.10
C THR A 47 -7.37 0.61 -10.25
N LYS A 48 -7.78 1.44 -11.22
CA LYS A 48 -7.14 2.76 -11.41
C LYS A 48 -7.41 3.68 -10.22
N GLU A 49 -8.62 3.63 -9.69
CA GLU A 49 -9.08 4.41 -8.55
C GLU A 49 -8.28 4.02 -7.30
N GLU A 50 -8.02 2.73 -7.09
CA GLU A 50 -7.15 2.24 -6.00
C GLU A 50 -5.70 2.71 -6.16
N LEU A 51 -5.16 2.75 -7.38
CA LEU A 51 -3.80 3.26 -7.64
C LEU A 51 -3.69 4.76 -7.39
N GLU A 52 -4.65 5.54 -7.87
CA GLU A 52 -4.73 6.98 -7.64
C GLU A 52 -4.84 7.29 -6.15
N TRP A 53 -5.70 6.55 -5.45
CA TRP A 53 -5.87 6.68 -4.01
C TRP A 53 -4.58 6.38 -3.22
N ILE A 54 -3.85 5.33 -3.58
CA ILE A 54 -2.59 4.98 -2.90
C ILE A 54 -1.52 6.05 -3.12
N ARG A 55 -1.45 6.63 -4.32
CA ARG A 55 -0.54 7.75 -4.60
C ARG A 55 -0.88 8.97 -3.77
N GLU A 56 -2.17 9.34 -3.71
CA GLU A 56 -2.63 10.44 -2.87
C GLU A 56 -2.35 10.18 -1.38
N SER A 57 -2.57 8.94 -0.93
CA SER A 57 -2.26 8.50 0.43
C SER A 57 -0.77 8.69 0.75
N ALA A 58 0.12 8.30 -0.15
CA ALA A 58 1.56 8.53 0.01
C ALA A 58 1.91 10.03 0.12
N GLU A 59 1.32 10.87 -0.74
CA GLU A 59 1.51 12.33 -0.64
C GLU A 59 0.98 12.91 0.67
N ASN A 60 -0.16 12.41 1.16
CA ASN A 60 -0.73 12.79 2.44
C ASN A 60 0.25 12.47 3.58
N TYR A 61 0.89 11.30 3.58
CA TYR A 61 1.90 10.95 4.58
C TYR A 61 3.12 11.87 4.53
N ILE A 62 3.57 12.29 3.35
CA ILE A 62 4.63 13.30 3.21
C ILE A 62 4.20 14.64 3.82
N ARG A 63 2.96 15.09 3.56
CA ARG A 63 2.40 16.32 4.15
C ARG A 63 2.33 16.23 5.67
N TYR A 64 1.84 15.11 6.20
CA TYR A 64 1.81 14.86 7.65
C TYR A 64 3.21 14.90 8.25
N ALA A 65 4.17 14.19 7.65
CA ALA A 65 5.55 14.18 8.14
C ALA A 65 6.15 15.59 8.25
N LYS A 66 5.99 16.42 7.20
CA LYS A 66 6.43 17.83 7.21
C LYS A 66 5.76 18.64 8.32
N THR A 67 4.46 18.40 8.55
CA THR A 67 3.71 19.05 9.63
C THR A 67 4.29 18.72 11.00
N TYR A 68 4.55 17.45 11.26
CA TYR A 68 5.15 17.01 12.52
C TYR A 68 6.61 17.47 12.68
N LEU A 69 7.30 17.80 11.58
CA LEU A 69 8.63 18.42 11.59
C LEU A 69 8.59 19.96 11.77
N GLY A 70 7.40 20.56 11.86
CA GLY A 70 7.21 22.00 12.14
C GLY A 70 6.91 22.87 10.92
N GLU A 71 6.74 22.29 9.73
CA GLU A 71 6.29 23.04 8.56
C GLU A 71 4.75 23.20 8.59
N PRO A 72 4.19 24.41 8.51
CA PRO A 72 2.74 24.60 8.52
C PRO A 72 2.08 24.00 7.27
N LEU A 73 0.96 23.31 7.48
CA LEU A 73 0.13 22.78 6.39
C LEU A 73 -0.44 23.92 5.54
N LYS A 74 -0.15 23.90 4.24
CA LYS A 74 -0.77 24.82 3.26
C LYS A 74 -2.22 24.45 2.93
N SER A 75 -2.61 23.18 3.13
CA SER A 75 -3.96 22.66 2.93
C SER A 75 -4.23 21.50 3.89
N LYS A 76 -5.51 21.24 4.21
CA LYS A 76 -5.89 20.07 5.02
C LYS A 76 -5.60 18.80 4.23
N PRO A 77 -4.70 17.92 4.69
CA PRO A 77 -4.59 16.57 4.14
C PRO A 77 -5.80 15.76 4.60
N GLY A 78 -6.21 14.78 3.82
CA GLY A 78 -7.40 14.00 4.15
C GLY A 78 -7.84 13.11 3.00
N PHE A 79 -8.65 12.12 3.36
CA PHE A 79 -9.32 11.25 2.41
C PHE A 79 -10.48 12.01 1.75
N GLN A 80 -10.45 12.20 0.43
CA GLN A 80 -11.61 12.64 -0.34
C GLN A 80 -12.22 11.42 -1.03
N PRO A 81 -13.35 10.89 -0.53
CA PRO A 81 -14.02 9.72 -1.12
C PRO A 81 -14.62 10.00 -2.50
#